data_AF-A0A7W5FL55-F1
#
_entry.id   AF-A0A7W5FL55-F1
#
_cell.length_a   1.000
_cell.length_b   1.000
_cell.length_c   1.000
_cell.angle_alpha   90.00
_cell.angle_beta   90.00
_cell.angle_gamma   90.00
#
_symmetry.space_group_name_H-M   'P 1'
#
loop_
_entity.id
_entity.type
_entity.pdbx_description
1 polymer ?
#
loop_
_entity_poly.entity_id
_entity_poly.type
_entity_poly.pdbx_seq_one_letter_code
_entity_poly.pdbx_strand_id
1 'polypeptide(L)'
;MQMNQLVRWLGMICLVAGIARIGMTPTSIIWGTDSVQELTFGYIACILMSVGSIALFAVQSKETGMLGFISTIGIILGNIITTALVFTAFFPGMQEVATDSLVTMISRMVSMLGLTGGTLLYAIITFRAKVFPRWVAILHFVMILSMFLPIADNKYFAFFWGLAYVGAGVCIWTGKLANNSSSSTSLPADHSIRM
;
A
#
# COMPACT_ATOMS: atom_id res chain seq x y z
N MET A 1 -25.70 1.08 2.47
CA MET A 1 -24.52 0.18 2.54
C MET A 1 -23.99 0.21 3.96
N GLN A 2 -23.80 -0.93 4.63
CA GLN A 2 -23.18 -0.95 5.96
C GLN A 2 -21.69 -0.60 5.84
N MET A 3 -21.16 0.24 6.74
CA MET A 3 -19.76 0.69 6.74
C MET A 3 -18.75 -0.46 6.55
N ASN A 4 -19.02 -1.61 7.17
CA ASN A 4 -18.18 -2.82 7.05
C ASN A 4 -18.09 -3.36 5.62
N GLN A 5 -19.18 -3.26 4.85
CA GLN A 5 -19.21 -3.71 3.47
C GLN A 5 -18.38 -2.79 2.57
N LEU A 6 -18.45 -1.48 2.80
CA LEU A 6 -17.63 -0.50 2.08
C LEU A 6 -16.13 -0.74 2.34
N VAL A 7 -15.73 -0.94 3.60
CA VAL A 7 -14.35 -1.24 3.96
C VAL A 7 -13.84 -2.52 3.30
N ARG A 8 -14.68 -3.57 3.22
CA ARG A 8 -14.33 -4.79 2.48
C ARG A 8 -14.10 -4.49 1.00
N TRP A 9 -15.01 -3.78 0.32
CA TRP A 9 -14.83 -3.40 -1.09
C TRP A 9 -13.56 -2.58 -1.32
N LEU A 10 -13.25 -1.62 -0.45
CA LEU A 10 -11.99 -0.87 -0.50
C LEU A 10 -10.77 -1.79 -0.27
N GLY A 11 -10.92 -2.84 0.55
CA GLY A 11 -9.93 -3.91 0.73
C GLY A 11 -9.63 -4.68 -0.56
N MET A 12 -10.63 -4.99 -1.40
CA MET A 12 -10.38 -5.54 -2.74
C MET A 12 -9.61 -4.58 -3.61
N ILE A 13 -9.99 -3.30 -3.60
CA ILE A 13 -9.30 -2.30 -4.41
C ILE A 13 -7.83 -2.27 -4.02
N CYS A 14 -7.53 -2.30 -2.71
CA CYS A 14 -6.17 -2.41 -2.19
C CYS A 14 -5.44 -3.68 -2.68
N LEU A 15 -6.11 -4.83 -2.67
CA LEU A 15 -5.58 -6.10 -3.16
C LEU A 15 -5.26 -6.03 -4.67
N VAL A 16 -6.22 -5.60 -5.49
CA VAL A 16 -6.06 -5.46 -6.94
C VAL A 16 -4.96 -4.44 -7.27
N ALA A 17 -4.87 -3.36 -6.49
CA ALA A 17 -3.79 -2.38 -6.61
C ALA A 17 -2.41 -3.04 -6.40
N GLY A 18 -2.29 -3.88 -5.37
CA GLY A 18 -1.08 -4.63 -5.10
C GLY A 18 -0.70 -5.60 -6.23
N ILE A 19 -1.69 -6.31 -6.80
CA ILE A 19 -1.46 -7.18 -7.96
C ILE A 19 -1.00 -6.38 -9.19
N ALA A 20 -1.67 -5.26 -9.48
CA ALA A 20 -1.27 -4.38 -10.57
C ALA A 20 0.17 -3.87 -10.39
N ARG A 21 0.56 -3.54 -9.15
CA ARG A 21 1.92 -3.09 -8.82
C ARG A 21 2.96 -4.20 -8.99
N ILE A 22 2.63 -5.43 -8.60
CA ILE A 22 3.48 -6.62 -8.88
C ILE A 22 3.68 -6.79 -10.39
N GLY A 23 2.67 -6.48 -11.21
CA GLY A 23 2.72 -6.57 -12.67
C GLY A 23 3.78 -5.68 -13.34
N MET A 24 4.29 -4.64 -12.67
CA MET A 24 5.39 -3.82 -13.18
C MET A 24 6.70 -4.60 -13.31
N THR A 25 7.03 -5.46 -12.35
CA THR A 25 8.31 -6.19 -12.35
C THR A 25 8.45 -7.17 -13.52
N PRO A 26 7.48 -8.06 -13.83
CA PRO A 26 7.61 -8.94 -14.99
C PRO A 26 7.55 -8.15 -16.31
N THR A 27 6.77 -7.07 -16.37
CA THR A 27 6.72 -6.26 -17.59
C THR A 27 8.02 -5.51 -17.86
N SER A 28 8.70 -5.00 -16.84
CA SER A 28 10.03 -4.38 -16.99
C SER A 28 11.14 -5.38 -17.33
N ILE A 29 10.99 -6.64 -16.94
CA ILE A 29 11.92 -7.72 -17.32
C ILE A 29 11.73 -8.12 -18.79
N ILE A 30 10.49 -8.19 -19.27
CA ILE A 30 10.18 -8.67 -20.64
C ILE A 30 10.33 -7.55 -21.68
N TRP A 31 9.78 -6.36 -21.40
CA TRP A 31 9.73 -5.23 -22.35
C TRP A 31 10.77 -4.14 -22.07
N GLY A 32 11.53 -4.26 -20.99
CA GLY A 32 12.52 -3.26 -20.58
C GLY A 32 11.98 -2.23 -19.59
N THR A 33 12.91 -1.57 -18.89
CA THR A 33 12.62 -0.50 -17.93
C THR A 33 12.00 0.71 -18.66
N ASP A 34 11.00 1.34 -18.05
CA ASP A 34 10.23 2.47 -18.60
C ASP A 34 9.47 2.13 -19.89
N SER A 35 9.19 0.84 -20.13
CA SER A 35 8.29 0.42 -21.20
C SER A 35 6.84 0.87 -20.93
N VAL A 36 6.06 1.06 -22.00
CA VAL A 36 4.65 1.48 -21.89
C VAL A 36 3.84 0.49 -21.04
N GLN A 37 4.15 -0.80 -21.13
CA GLN A 37 3.52 -1.87 -20.36
C GLN A 37 3.80 -1.70 -18.85
N GLU A 38 5.07 -1.50 -18.47
CA GLU A 38 5.45 -1.25 -17.08
C GLU A 38 4.77 0.01 -16.53
N LEU A 39 4.85 1.11 -17.27
CA LEU A 39 4.25 2.39 -16.86
C LEU A 39 2.73 2.29 -16.73
N THR A 40 2.05 1.53 -17.59
CA THR A 40 0.60 1.31 -17.53
C THR A 40 0.20 0.57 -16.25
N PHE A 41 0.90 -0.51 -15.91
CA PHE A 41 0.69 -1.21 -14.64
C PHE A 41 0.97 -0.30 -13.45
N GLY A 42 2.04 0.49 -13.51
CA GLY A 42 2.39 1.45 -12.46
C GLY A 42 1.36 2.55 -12.26
N TYR A 43 0.82 3.08 -13.35
CA TYR A 43 -0.22 4.11 -13.34
C TYR A 43 -1.52 3.60 -12.72
N ILE A 44 -2.02 2.45 -13.20
CA ILE A 44 -3.22 1.81 -12.65
C ILE A 44 -3.03 1.48 -11.17
N ALA A 45 -1.87 0.93 -10.81
CA ALA A 45 -1.54 0.62 -9.43
C ALA A 45 -1.61 1.88 -8.54
N CYS A 46 -0.96 2.99 -8.89
CA CYS A 46 -0.94 4.17 -8.04
C CYS A 46 -2.35 4.76 -7.80
N ILE A 47 -3.23 4.75 -8.80
CA ILE A 47 -4.62 5.20 -8.64
C ILE A 47 -5.35 4.30 -7.65
N LEU A 48 -5.30 2.98 -7.86
CA LEU A 48 -5.96 2.02 -6.99
C LEU A 48 -5.36 2.00 -5.59
N MET A 49 -4.04 2.20 -5.45
CA MET A 49 -3.35 2.27 -4.16
C MET A 49 -3.76 3.52 -3.39
N SER A 50 -3.97 4.66 -4.07
CA SER A 50 -4.48 5.88 -3.44
C SER A 50 -5.85 5.64 -2.81
N VAL A 51 -6.77 5.03 -3.56
CA VAL A 51 -8.11 4.67 -3.06
C VAL A 51 -8.05 3.58 -1.99
N GLY A 52 -7.24 2.54 -2.21
CA GLY A 52 -7.06 1.42 -1.30
C GLY A 52 -6.43 1.81 0.05
N SER A 53 -5.63 2.89 0.06
CA SER A 53 -5.04 3.42 1.30
C SER A 53 -6.09 3.98 2.26
N ILE A 54 -7.27 4.38 1.75
CA ILE A 54 -8.42 4.75 2.59
C ILE A 54 -8.89 3.54 3.42
N ALA A 55 -8.84 2.32 2.84
CA ALA A 55 -9.17 1.09 3.56
C ALA A 55 -8.19 0.82 4.71
N LEU A 56 -6.90 1.03 4.45
CA LEU A 56 -5.84 0.89 5.45
C LEU A 56 -6.11 1.79 6.65
N PHE A 57 -6.45 3.06 6.40
CA PHE A 57 -6.82 4.00 7.46
C PHE A 57 -8.12 3.61 8.15
N ALA A 58 -9.18 3.26 7.41
CA ALA A 58 -10.48 2.95 8.00
C ALA A 58 -10.37 1.84 9.07
N VAL A 59 -9.56 0.82 8.78
CA VAL A 59 -9.33 -0.31 9.69
C VAL A 59 -8.45 0.05 10.89
N GLN A 60 -7.53 1.01 10.73
CA GLN A 60 -6.61 1.43 11.79
C GLN A 60 -7.10 2.61 12.62
N SER A 61 -8.04 3.39 12.10
CA SER A 61 -8.45 4.70 12.62
C SER A 61 -8.77 4.70 14.11
N LYS A 62 -9.36 3.61 14.61
CA LYS A 62 -9.71 3.42 16.03
C LYS A 62 -8.50 3.34 16.95
N GLU A 63 -7.42 2.70 16.51
CA GLU A 63 -6.24 2.41 17.34
C GLU A 63 -5.11 3.42 17.12
N THR A 64 -5.05 4.04 15.94
CA THR A 64 -3.90 4.83 15.51
C THR A 64 -4.15 6.34 15.56
N GLY A 65 -5.42 6.75 15.64
CA GLY A 65 -5.83 8.15 15.70
C GLY A 65 -5.20 9.03 14.61
N MET A 66 -4.77 10.22 15.01
CA MET A 66 -4.24 11.25 14.10
C MET A 66 -2.94 10.85 13.40
N LEU A 67 -2.09 10.03 14.02
CA LEU A 67 -0.84 9.60 13.40
C LEU A 67 -1.08 8.67 12.21
N GLY A 68 -2.03 7.73 12.33
CA GLY A 68 -2.43 6.88 11.21
C GLY A 68 -3.05 7.68 10.06
N PHE A 69 -3.78 8.76 10.38
CA PHE A 69 -4.34 9.68 9.39
C PHE A 69 -3.25 10.42 8.61
N ILE A 70 -2.28 11.03 9.30
CA ILE A 70 -1.16 11.76 8.69
C ILE A 70 -0.35 10.83 7.78
N SER A 71 -0.04 9.63 8.26
CA SER A 71 0.66 8.60 7.50
C SER A 71 -0.09 8.22 6.21
N THR A 72 -1.40 8.00 6.31
CA THR A 72 -2.23 7.64 5.14
C THR A 72 -2.30 8.78 4.13
N ILE A 73 -2.45 10.02 4.58
CA ILE A 73 -2.41 11.18 3.68
C ILE A 73 -1.07 11.26 2.96
N GLY A 74 0.04 11.05 3.66
CA GLY A 74 1.37 11.02 3.05
C GLY A 74 1.46 9.98 1.93
N ILE A 75 0.97 8.76 2.18
CA ILE A 75 0.93 7.68 1.20
C ILE A 75 0.04 8.04 0.00
N ILE A 76 -1.15 8.60 0.23
CA ILE A 76 -2.08 9.02 -0.83
C ILE A 76 -1.45 10.11 -1.69
N LEU A 77 -0.89 11.15 -1.08
CA LEU A 77 -0.22 12.24 -1.81
C LEU A 77 0.98 11.72 -2.60
N GLY A 78 1.79 10.84 -2.00
CA GLY A 78 2.90 10.19 -2.71
C GLY A 78 2.43 9.40 -3.93
N ASN A 79 1.34 8.64 -3.80
CA ASN A 79 0.76 7.91 -4.93
C ASN A 79 0.17 8.84 -6.00
N ILE A 80 -0.51 9.92 -5.62
CA ILE A 80 -1.07 10.90 -6.57
C ILE A 80 0.05 11.58 -7.36
N ILE A 81 1.11 12.05 -6.68
CA ILE A 81 2.26 12.69 -7.33
C ILE A 81 2.97 11.68 -8.24
N THR A 82 3.17 10.44 -7.78
CA THR A 82 3.73 9.36 -8.61
C THR A 82 2.87 9.10 -9.84
N THR A 83 1.54 9.09 -9.70
CA THR A 83 0.59 8.95 -10.81
C THR A 83 0.78 10.07 -11.84
N ALA A 84 0.92 11.32 -11.38
CA ALA A 84 1.15 12.46 -12.26
C ALA A 84 2.51 12.36 -12.99
N LEU A 85 3.57 11.96 -12.30
CA LEU A 85 4.89 11.75 -12.90
C LEU A 85 4.89 10.62 -13.93
N VAL A 86 4.24 9.49 -13.63
CA VAL A 86 4.08 8.39 -14.59
C VAL A 86 3.23 8.83 -15.78
N PHE A 87 2.18 9.63 -15.55
CA PHE A 87 1.35 10.15 -16.62
C PHE A 87 2.14 10.98 -17.63
N THR A 88 3.08 11.81 -17.17
CA THR A 88 3.94 12.59 -18.07
C THR A 88 4.81 11.73 -18.99
N ALA A 89 5.14 10.50 -18.61
CA ALA A 89 5.94 9.59 -19.42
C ALA A 89 5.18 8.99 -20.61
N PHE A 90 3.84 9.08 -20.65
CA PHE A 90 3.05 8.61 -21.81
C PHE A 90 3.05 9.59 -22.99
N PHE A 91 3.50 10.83 -22.79
CA PHE A 91 3.49 11.85 -23.84
C PHE A 91 4.90 12.15 -24.34
N PRO A 92 5.22 11.83 -25.61
CA PRO A 92 6.50 12.16 -26.21
C PRO A 92 6.80 13.67 -26.11
N GLY A 93 8.01 14.03 -25.69
CA GLY A 93 8.43 15.44 -25.53
C GLY A 93 8.11 16.06 -24.17
N MET A 94 7.18 15.52 -23.39
CA MET A 94 6.95 15.96 -21.99
C MET A 94 7.99 15.38 -21.04
N GLN A 95 8.59 14.24 -21.38
CA GLN A 95 9.55 13.53 -20.53
C GLN A 95 10.87 14.30 -20.38
N GLU A 96 11.39 14.89 -21.45
CA GLU A 96 12.62 15.70 -21.42
C GLU A 96 12.43 17.03 -20.67
N VAL A 97 11.27 17.68 -20.85
CA VAL A 97 10.88 18.89 -20.10
C VAL A 97 10.68 18.57 -18.62
N ALA A 98 10.16 17.37 -18.32
CA ALA A 98 9.96 16.93 -16.95
C ALA A 98 11.28 16.56 -16.26
N THR A 99 12.27 15.97 -16.93
CA THR A 99 13.50 15.52 -16.24
C THR A 99 14.37 16.65 -15.71
N ASP A 100 14.41 17.80 -16.38
CA ASP A 100 15.27 18.94 -16.00
C ASP A 100 14.56 20.08 -15.26
N SER A 101 13.25 19.95 -15.03
CA SER A 101 12.49 20.97 -14.30
C SER A 101 12.67 20.87 -12.79
N LEU A 102 12.95 22.01 -12.15
CA LEU A 102 12.98 22.16 -10.69
C LEU A 102 11.66 21.70 -10.04
N VAL A 103 10.52 21.88 -10.74
CA VAL A 103 9.20 21.42 -10.28
C VAL A 103 9.15 19.90 -10.17
N THR A 104 9.72 19.18 -11.14
CA THR A 104 9.76 17.72 -11.13
C THR A 104 10.69 17.19 -10.04
N MET A 105 11.84 17.84 -9.82
CA MET A 105 12.74 17.49 -8.73
C MET A 105 12.04 17.61 -7.37
N ILE A 106 11.38 18.75 -7.11
CA ILE A 106 10.60 18.95 -5.88
C ILE A 106 9.48 17.91 -5.78
N SER A 107 8.75 17.66 -6.87
CA SER A 107 7.67 16.67 -6.90
C SER A 107 8.16 15.25 -6.57
N ARG A 108 9.33 14.84 -7.11
CA ARG A 108 9.96 13.55 -6.78
C ARG A 108 10.36 13.46 -5.32
N MET A 109 10.94 14.53 -4.76
CA MET A 109 11.31 14.56 -3.33
C MET A 109 10.07 14.49 -2.43
N VAL A 110 9.03 15.26 -2.72
CA VAL A 110 7.76 15.23 -1.97
C VAL A 110 7.10 13.87 -2.10
N SER A 111 7.11 13.26 -3.30
CA SER A 111 6.60 11.91 -3.51
C SER A 111 7.35 10.89 -2.66
N MET A 112 8.69 10.90 -2.69
CA MET A 112 9.49 10.00 -1.85
C MET A 112 9.24 10.21 -0.36
N LEU A 113 9.17 11.45 0.12
CA LEU A 113 8.89 11.74 1.53
C LEU A 113 7.49 11.28 1.93
N GLY A 114 6.48 11.54 1.11
CA GLY A 114 5.11 11.10 1.34
C GLY A 114 5.00 9.57 1.33
N LEU A 115 5.62 8.93 0.34
CA LEU A 115 5.53 7.49 0.14
C LEU A 115 6.35 6.72 1.17
N THR A 116 7.65 7.00 1.26
CA THR A 116 8.56 6.30 2.15
C THR A 116 8.33 6.71 3.59
N GLY A 117 8.24 8.02 3.86
CA GLY A 117 7.96 8.53 5.21
C GLY A 117 6.57 8.14 5.70
N GLY A 118 5.55 8.29 4.84
CA GLY A 118 4.19 7.86 5.15
C GLY A 118 4.11 6.35 5.39
N THR A 119 4.74 5.52 4.55
CA THR A 119 4.73 4.06 4.71
C THR A 119 5.56 3.60 5.91
N LEU A 120 6.67 4.25 6.22
CA LEU A 120 7.47 3.92 7.40
C LEU A 120 6.67 4.18 8.67
N LEU A 121 6.05 5.35 8.74
CA LEU A 121 5.18 5.72 9.84
C LEU A 121 3.99 4.74 9.93
N TYR A 122 3.38 4.38 8.79
CA TYR A 122 2.32 3.39 8.72
C TYR A 122 2.76 2.05 9.30
N ALA A 123 3.91 1.52 8.87
CA ALA A 123 4.43 0.23 9.32
C ALA A 123 4.68 0.21 10.83
N ILE A 124 5.30 1.25 11.38
CA ILE A 124 5.59 1.38 12.82
C ILE A 124 4.27 1.41 13.62
N ILE A 125 3.33 2.24 13.19
CA ILE A 125 2.04 2.38 13.87
C ILE A 125 1.24 1.08 13.77
N THR A 126 1.18 0.46 12.60
CA THR A 126 0.52 -0.83 12.37
C THR A 126 1.06 -1.91 13.30
N PHE A 127 2.40 -1.96 13.45
CA PHE A 127 3.07 -2.90 14.32
C PHE A 127 2.72 -2.67 15.80
N ARG A 128 2.68 -1.40 16.24
CA ARG A 128 2.35 -1.03 17.62
C ARG A 128 0.88 -1.27 17.96
N ALA A 129 -0.02 -0.89 17.05
CA ALA A 129 -1.46 -0.97 17.23
C ALA A 129 -2.00 -2.40 17.11
N LYS A 130 -1.21 -3.34 16.57
CA LYS A 130 -1.58 -4.77 16.40
C LYS A 130 -2.92 -4.95 15.67
N VAL A 131 -3.30 -4.02 14.79
CA VAL A 131 -4.54 -4.08 14.01
C VAL A 131 -4.46 -5.18 12.96
N PHE A 132 -3.32 -5.24 12.26
CA PHE A 132 -3.00 -6.27 11.30
C PHE A 132 -2.11 -7.34 11.91
N PRO A 133 -2.09 -8.56 11.35
CA PRO A 133 -1.03 -9.53 11.61
C PRO A 133 0.35 -8.89 11.40
N ARG A 134 1.31 -9.22 12.27
CA ARG A 134 2.66 -8.60 12.27
C ARG A 134 3.39 -8.72 10.92
N TRP A 135 3.12 -9.79 10.17
CA TRP A 135 3.72 -9.98 8.85
C TRP A 135 3.34 -8.89 7.85
N VAL A 136 2.17 -8.25 7.97
CA VAL A 136 1.77 -7.14 7.08
C VAL A 136 2.65 -5.91 7.31
N ALA A 137 2.94 -5.59 8.57
CA ALA A 137 3.87 -4.50 8.92
C ALA A 137 5.29 -4.83 8.46
N ILE A 138 5.72 -6.09 8.60
CA ILE A 138 7.02 -6.56 8.10
C ILE A 138 7.10 -6.40 6.58
N LEU A 139 6.05 -6.71 5.82
CA LEU A 139 6.05 -6.50 4.36
C LEU A 139 6.23 -5.03 3.96
N HIS A 140 5.57 -4.10 4.65
CA HIS A 140 5.76 -2.67 4.39
C HIS A 140 7.18 -2.21 4.77
N PHE A 141 7.77 -2.80 5.81
CA PHE A 141 9.16 -2.53 6.17
C PHE A 141 10.15 -3.11 5.15
N VAL A 142 9.94 -4.35 4.70
CA VAL A 142 10.74 -5.00 3.66
C VAL A 142 10.67 -4.23 2.34
N MET A 143 9.49 -3.69 1.99
CA MET A 143 9.34 -2.79 0.86
C MET A 143 10.28 -1.58 0.97
N ILE A 144 10.36 -0.93 2.13
CA ILE A 144 11.26 0.22 2.33
C ILE A 144 12.72 -0.22 2.23
N LEU A 145 13.08 -1.33 2.88
CA LEU A 145 14.44 -1.88 2.79
C LEU A 145 14.84 -2.21 1.34
N SER A 146 13.88 -2.64 0.52
CA SER A 146 14.13 -2.96 -0.89
C SER A 146 14.54 -1.76 -1.74
N MET A 147 14.28 -0.52 -1.29
CA MET A 147 14.79 0.69 -1.95
C MET A 147 16.31 0.85 -1.81
N PHE A 148 16.91 0.24 -0.79
CA PHE A 148 18.36 0.34 -0.51
C PHE A 148 19.15 -0.85 -1.05
N LEU A 149 18.49 -1.82 -1.68
CA LEU A 149 19.15 -2.97 -2.26
C LEU A 149 19.77 -2.58 -3.62
N PRO A 150 21.09 -2.65 -3.80
CA PRO A 150 21.76 -2.32 -5.06
C PRO A 150 21.62 -3.48 -6.07
N ILE A 151 20.39 -3.88 -6.35
CA ILE A 151 20.06 -4.92 -7.33
C ILE A 151 19.50 -4.22 -8.57
N ALA A 152 19.93 -4.66 -9.76
CA ALA A 152 19.61 -4.12 -11.09
C ALA A 152 18.33 -3.26 -11.13
N ASP A 153 18.51 -1.95 -11.28
CA ASP A 153 17.49 -0.90 -11.46
C ASP A 153 16.32 -0.89 -10.47
N ASN A 154 16.49 -1.41 -9.25
CA ASN A 154 15.41 -1.47 -8.24
C ASN A 154 14.12 -2.17 -8.72
N LYS A 155 14.21 -3.08 -9.71
CA LYS A 155 13.04 -3.73 -10.34
C LYS A 155 12.15 -4.51 -9.36
N TYR A 156 12.73 -4.95 -8.25
CA TYR A 156 12.04 -5.70 -7.20
C TYR A 156 11.31 -4.82 -6.19
N PHE A 157 11.57 -3.50 -6.16
CA PHE A 157 10.86 -2.59 -5.27
C PHE A 157 9.34 -2.60 -5.56
N ALA A 158 8.96 -2.55 -6.84
CA ALA A 158 7.56 -2.62 -7.25
C ALA A 158 6.89 -3.93 -6.81
N PHE A 159 7.62 -5.05 -6.88
CA PHE A 159 7.15 -6.34 -6.38
C PHE A 159 6.85 -6.31 -4.88
N PHE A 160 7.81 -5.90 -4.05
CA PHE A 160 7.61 -5.86 -2.59
C PHE A 160 6.53 -4.86 -2.18
N TRP A 161 6.44 -3.74 -2.89
CA TRP A 161 5.40 -2.75 -2.67
C TRP A 161 4.01 -3.32 -2.97
N GLY A 162 3.85 -3.97 -4.12
CA GLY A 162 2.60 -4.62 -4.45
C GLY A 162 2.25 -5.73 -3.46
N LEU A 163 3.24 -6.53 -3.04
CA LEU A 163 3.04 -7.61 -2.06
C LEU A 163 2.56 -7.09 -0.71
N ALA A 164 3.07 -5.95 -0.24
CA ALA A 164 2.62 -5.31 0.99
C ALA A 164 1.13 -4.92 0.93
N TYR A 165 0.69 -4.38 -0.21
CA TYR A 165 -0.71 -4.02 -0.45
C TYR A 165 -1.62 -5.24 -0.65
N VAL A 166 -1.15 -6.28 -1.35
CA VAL A 166 -1.88 -7.57 -1.43
C VAL A 166 -2.10 -8.12 -0.04
N GLY A 167 -1.05 -8.15 0.79
CA GLY A 167 -1.12 -8.66 2.14
C GLY A 167 -2.15 -7.93 3.01
N ALA A 168 -2.09 -6.60 3.00
CA ALA A 168 -3.05 -5.78 3.72
C ALA A 168 -4.48 -5.93 3.16
N GLY A 169 -4.64 -5.87 1.84
CA GLY A 169 -5.93 -6.01 1.15
C GLY A 169 -6.63 -7.33 1.45
N VAL A 170 -5.89 -8.45 1.44
CA VAL A 170 -6.43 -9.77 1.82
C VAL A 170 -6.91 -9.78 3.27
N CYS A 171 -6.14 -9.21 4.21
CA CYS A 171 -6.55 -9.11 5.61
C CYS A 171 -7.84 -8.30 5.79
N ILE A 172 -7.97 -7.16 5.08
CA ILE A 172 -9.17 -6.31 5.12
C ILE A 172 -10.37 -7.04 4.52
N TRP A 173 -10.21 -7.59 3.33
CA TRP A 173 -11.28 -8.28 2.59
C TRP A 173 -11.83 -9.48 3.36
N THR A 174 -10.94 -10.32 3.89
CA THR A 174 -11.32 -11.53 4.64
C THR A 174 -11.73 -11.24 6.09
N GLY A 175 -11.50 -10.02 6.59
CA GLY A 175 -11.75 -9.65 7.99
C GLY A 175 -10.78 -10.28 8.99
N LYS A 176 -9.68 -10.88 8.53
CA LYS A 176 -8.61 -11.48 9.34
C LYS A 176 -7.68 -10.41 9.92
N LEU A 177 -8.25 -9.58 10.79
CA LEU A 177 -7.54 -8.59 11.59
C LEU A 177 -7.14 -9.20 12.93
N ALA A 178 -6.01 -8.78 13.51
CA ALA A 178 -5.45 -9.44 14.69
C ALA A 178 -6.33 -9.30 15.95
N ASN A 179 -7.16 -8.26 16.03
CA ASN A 179 -8.12 -8.08 17.13
C ASN A 179 -9.40 -8.94 17.00
N ASN A 180 -9.64 -9.59 15.86
CA ASN A 180 -10.78 -10.51 15.70
C ASN A 180 -10.46 -11.95 16.09
N SER A 181 -9.19 -12.29 16.28
CA SER A 181 -8.74 -13.63 16.69
C SER A 181 -8.78 -13.87 18.20
N SER A 182 -9.04 -12.84 19.01
CA SER A 182 -9.09 -12.93 20.47
C SER A 182 -10.49 -13.15 21.05
N SER A 183 -11.54 -13.22 20.22
CA SER A 183 -12.94 -13.36 20.66
C SER A 183 -13.53 -14.77 20.46
N SER A 184 -12.74 -15.79 20.13
CA SER A 184 -13.23 -17.16 19.91
C SER A 184 -12.94 -18.16 21.05
N THR A 185 -12.59 -17.70 22.26
CA THR A 185 -12.35 -18.60 23.42
C THR A 185 -13.09 -18.13 24.66
N SER A 186 -14.41 -18.30 24.67
CA SER A 186 -15.17 -18.50 25.92
C SER A 186 -16.58 -19.02 25.61
N LEU A 187 -16.70 -20.34 25.38
CA LEU A 187 -17.89 -21.03 25.87
C LEU A 187 -17.57 -21.48 27.30
N PRO A 188 -18.08 -20.81 28.35
CA PRO A 188 -18.03 -21.38 29.68
C PRO A 188 -18.80 -22.70 29.69
N ALA A 189 -18.19 -23.70 30.32
CA ALA A 189 -18.72 -25.04 30.50
C ALA A 189 -20.17 -24.98 31.04
N ASP A 190 -21.06 -25.71 30.37
CA ASP A 190 -22.40 -26.00 30.87
C ASP A 190 -22.27 -26.93 32.09
N HIS A 191 -22.13 -26.31 33.26
CA HIS A 191 -22.39 -26.95 34.54
C HIS A 191 -23.91 -26.92 34.77
N SER A 192 -24.64 -27.86 34.16
CA SER A 192 -25.99 -28.21 34.59
C SER A 192 -25.94 -29.50 35.43
N ILE A 193 -25.60 -29.30 36.70
CA ILE A 193 -26.12 -30.11 37.80
C ILE A 193 -27.57 -29.67 38.03
N ARG A 194 -28.52 -30.63 37.94
CA ARG A 194 -29.87 -30.71 38.55
C ARG A 194 -30.63 -31.78 37.74
N MET A 195 -31.12 -32.90 38.27
CA MET A 195 -31.34 -33.44 39.61
C MET A 195 -31.03 -34.94 39.59
#